data_AF-A0A1F4SNJ9-F1
#
_entry.id   AF-A0A1F4SNJ9-F1
#
_cell.length_a   1.000
_cell.length_b   1.000
_cell.length_c   1.000
_cell.angle_alpha   90.00
_cell.angle_beta   90.00
_cell.angle_gamma   90.00
#
_symmetry.space_group_name_H-M   'P 1'
#
loop_
_entity.id
_entity.type
_entity.pdbx_description
1 polymer ?
#
loop_
_entity_poly.entity_id
_entity_poly.type
_entity_poly.pdbx_seq_one_letter_code
_entity_poly.pdbx_strand_id
1 'polypeptide(L)'
;MKKGFSLIETVIVLSIIGILFAFISYQLSSFGDQARFKAVTRMIVSDLRLCQQNAITQKESCEIVFGTNNYKTDSKVKQLPPLITIQNPQTIRFASSGNPCPGYFGTIILTLKKQTAKIIISSFGRIRVE
;
A
#
# COMPACT_ATOMS: atom_id res chain seq x y z
N MET A 1 33.85 8.44 48.00
CA MET A 1 33.27 9.74 47.57
C MET A 1 32.47 9.51 46.30
N LYS A 2 31.14 9.65 46.33
CA LYS A 2 30.29 9.51 45.13
C LYS A 2 30.30 10.87 44.40
N LYS A 3 30.97 10.94 43.23
CA LYS A 3 30.86 12.10 42.34
C LYS A 3 29.45 12.06 41.72
N GLY A 4 28.57 12.96 42.17
CA GLY A 4 27.26 13.16 41.55
C GLY A 4 27.39 14.00 40.28
N PHE A 5 26.49 13.80 39.32
CA PHE A 5 26.38 14.66 38.14
C PHE A 5 26.06 16.08 38.55
N SER A 6 26.71 17.06 37.92
CA SER A 6 26.39 18.46 38.16
C SER A 6 25.04 18.81 37.53
N LEU A 7 24.31 19.75 38.14
CA LEU A 7 23.00 20.19 37.64
C LEU A 7 23.14 20.75 36.21
N ILE A 8 24.20 21.50 35.95
CA ILE A 8 24.50 22.02 34.60
C ILE A 8 24.76 20.91 33.59
N GLU A 9 25.44 19.85 34.00
CA GLU A 9 25.79 18.73 33.14
C GLU A 9 24.54 17.93 32.74
N THR A 10 23.60 17.79 33.69
CA THR A 10 22.31 17.16 33.44
C THR A 10 21.46 17.99 32.47
N VAL A 11 21.46 19.33 32.62
CA VAL A 11 20.76 20.25 31.71
C VAL A 11 21.34 20.19 30.30
N ILE A 12 22.67 20.14 30.17
CA ILE A 12 23.35 20.02 28.88
C ILE A 12 22.97 18.70 28.20
N VAL A 13 23.00 17.58 28.93
CA VAL A 13 22.64 16.25 28.39
C VAL A 13 21.18 16.22 27.92
N LEU A 14 20.25 16.74 28.73
CA LEU A 14 18.84 16.83 28.34
C LEU A 14 18.64 17.71 27.10
N SER A 15 19.41 18.79 26.97
CA SER A 15 19.37 19.67 25.79
C SER A 15 19.83 18.94 24.54
N ILE A 16 20.93 18.18 24.62
CA ILE A 16 21.43 17.37 23.50
C ILE A 16 20.41 16.30 23.10
N ILE A 17 19.84 15.59 24.07
CA ILE A 17 18.81 14.57 23.83
C ILE A 17 17.57 15.19 23.16
N GLY A 18 17.11 16.36 23.64
CA GLY A 18 15.98 17.08 23.06
C GLY A 18 16.20 17.46 21.58
N ILE A 19 17.40 17.93 21.25
CA ILE A 19 17.79 18.24 19.86
C ILE A 19 17.76 16.97 19.00
N LEU A 20 18.31 15.86 19.49
CA LEU A 20 18.28 14.58 18.76
C LEU A 20 16.86 14.08 18.50
N PHE A 21 15.97 14.17 19.51
CA PHE A 21 14.57 13.77 19.35
C PHE A 21 13.82 14.61 18.31
N ALA A 22 14.13 15.91 18.19
CA ALA A 22 13.52 16.77 17.19
C ALA A 22 13.79 16.26 15.76
N PHE A 23 15.02 15.87 15.44
CA PHE A 23 15.37 15.33 14.13
C PHE A 23 14.71 13.98 13.82
N ILE A 24 14.64 13.09 14.82
CA ILE A 24 14.06 11.74 14.65
C ILE A 24 12.54 11.81 14.39
N SER A 25 11.85 12.75 15.06
CA SER A 25 10.40 12.88 14.96
C SER A 25 9.90 13.11 13.52
N TYR A 26 10.61 13.95 12.76
CA TYR A 26 10.29 14.24 11.37
C TYR A 26 10.44 12.99 10.49
N GLN A 27 11.55 12.26 10.65
CA GLN A 27 11.84 11.06 9.87
C GLN A 27 10.84 9.92 10.12
N LEU A 28 10.42 9.74 11.38
CA LEU A 28 9.54 8.65 11.78
C LEU A 28 8.14 8.75 11.14
N SER A 29 7.63 9.97 10.95
CA SER A 29 6.35 10.20 10.28
C SER A 29 6.34 9.68 8.83
N SER A 30 7.43 9.91 8.09
CA SER A 30 7.57 9.47 6.70
C SER A 30 7.71 7.95 6.55
N PHE A 31 8.27 7.29 7.56
CA PHE A 31 8.44 5.84 7.59
C PHE A 31 7.10 5.13 7.76
N GLY A 32 6.23 5.64 8.65
CA GLY A 32 4.89 5.09 8.85
C GLY A 32 4.04 5.13 7.58
N ASP A 33 4.08 6.25 6.86
CA ASP A 33 3.40 6.43 5.57
C ASP A 33 3.89 5.41 4.52
N GLN A 34 5.21 5.19 4.42
CA GLN A 34 5.81 4.20 3.52
C GLN A 34 5.42 2.76 3.85
N ALA A 35 5.45 2.40 5.13
CA ALA A 35 5.08 1.06 5.58
C ALA A 35 3.60 0.78 5.26
N ARG A 36 2.72 1.76 5.51
CA ARG A 36 1.30 1.68 5.17
C ARG A 36 1.10 1.56 3.66
N PHE A 37 1.82 2.34 2.85
CA PHE A 37 1.75 2.27 1.39
C PHE A 37 2.06 0.86 0.88
N LYS A 38 3.20 0.29 1.30
CA LYS A 38 3.59 -1.07 0.93
C LYS A 38 2.57 -2.11 1.39
N ALA A 39 2.00 -1.94 2.58
CA ALA A 39 0.96 -2.84 3.08
C ALA A 39 -0.31 -2.78 2.20
N VAL A 40 -0.75 -1.59 1.81
CA VAL A 40 -1.91 -1.40 0.93
C VAL A 40 -1.65 -1.97 -0.47
N THR A 41 -0.47 -1.72 -1.06
CA THR A 41 -0.10 -2.33 -2.35
C THR A 41 -0.15 -3.86 -2.29
N ARG A 42 0.41 -4.46 -1.22
CA ARG A 42 0.38 -5.91 -1.03
C ARG A 42 -1.04 -6.44 -0.81
N MET A 43 -1.87 -5.71 -0.07
CA MET A 43 -3.28 -6.05 0.14
C MET A 43 -4.03 -6.10 -1.20
N ILE A 44 -3.89 -5.08 -2.04
CA ILE A 44 -4.53 -5.03 -3.37
C ILE A 44 -4.07 -6.21 -4.24
N VAL A 45 -2.77 -6.51 -4.25
CA VAL A 45 -2.23 -7.67 -4.98
C VAL A 45 -2.79 -8.99 -4.46
N SER A 46 -2.92 -9.10 -3.13
CA SER A 46 -3.52 -10.29 -2.50
C SER A 46 -4.98 -10.45 -2.92
N ASP A 47 -5.75 -9.36 -2.95
CA ASP A 47 -7.16 -9.41 -3.38
C ASP A 47 -7.29 -9.71 -4.87
N LEU A 48 -6.42 -9.17 -5.73
CA LEU A 48 -6.35 -9.53 -7.14
C LEU A 48 -6.08 -11.02 -7.34
N ARG A 49 -5.12 -11.58 -6.59
CA ARG A 49 -4.80 -13.02 -6.64
C ARG A 49 -5.94 -13.88 -6.10
N LEU A 50 -6.59 -13.44 -5.03
CA LEU A 50 -7.75 -14.14 -4.47
C LEU A 50 -8.90 -14.16 -5.48
N CYS A 51 -9.17 -13.02 -6.13
CA CYS A 51 -10.18 -12.93 -7.18
C CYS A 51 -9.86 -13.84 -8.36
N GLN A 52 -8.59 -13.87 -8.81
CA GLN A 52 -8.13 -14.79 -9.85
C GLN A 52 -8.32 -16.26 -9.45
N GLN A 53 -7.97 -16.64 -8.21
CA GLN A 53 -8.16 -18.01 -7.70
C GLN A 53 -9.63 -18.40 -7.59
N ASN A 54 -10.48 -17.47 -7.13
CA ASN A 54 -11.92 -17.68 -7.05
C ASN A 54 -12.52 -17.90 -8.43
N ALA A 55 -12.11 -17.10 -9.42
CA ALA A 55 -12.57 -17.26 -10.79
C ALA A 55 -12.26 -18.66 -11.35
N ILE A 56 -11.03 -19.14 -11.11
CA ILE A 56 -10.60 -20.48 -11.53
C ILE A 56 -11.40 -21.57 -10.79
N THR A 57 -11.53 -21.44 -9.47
CA THR A 57 -12.12 -22.47 -8.61
C THR A 57 -13.63 -22.60 -8.82
N GLN A 58 -14.33 -21.47 -8.91
CA GLN A 58 -15.78 -21.41 -9.08
C GLN A 58 -16.20 -21.56 -10.55
N LYS A 59 -15.22 -21.52 -11.48
CA LYS A 59 -15.44 -21.52 -12.94
C LYS A 59 -16.32 -20.34 -13.40
N GLU A 60 -16.31 -19.25 -12.64
CA GLU A 60 -17.04 -18.02 -12.92
C GLU A 60 -16.07 -16.84 -13.08
N SER A 61 -16.53 -15.73 -13.65
CA SER A 61 -15.69 -14.53 -13.71
C SER A 61 -15.69 -13.79 -12.36
N CYS A 62 -14.53 -13.35 -11.91
CA CYS A 62 -14.40 -12.48 -10.74
C CYS A 62 -13.96 -11.08 -11.16
N GLU A 63 -14.56 -10.05 -10.56
CA GLU A 63 -14.33 -8.65 -10.92
C GLU A 63 -13.90 -7.80 -9.71
N ILE A 64 -12.93 -6.92 -9.95
CA ILE A 64 -12.54 -5.86 -9.02
C ILE A 64 -12.68 -4.52 -9.72
N VAL A 65 -13.56 -3.68 -9.18
CA VAL A 65 -13.81 -2.32 -9.67
C VAL A 65 -12.97 -1.36 -8.83
N PHE A 66 -11.97 -0.73 -9.44
CA PHE A 66 -11.18 0.29 -8.77
C PHE A 66 -11.84 1.66 -8.93
N GLY A 67 -11.92 2.43 -7.85
CA GLY A 67 -12.20 3.86 -7.82
C GLY A 67 -10.97 4.64 -7.37
N THR A 68 -11.06 5.97 -7.28
CA THR A 68 -9.90 6.81 -6.92
C THR A 68 -9.36 6.51 -5.52
N ASN A 69 -10.26 6.32 -4.54
CA ASN A 69 -9.90 6.16 -3.12
C ASN A 69 -10.44 4.85 -2.52
N ASN A 70 -10.98 3.96 -3.35
CA ASN A 70 -11.57 2.71 -2.91
C ASN A 70 -11.49 1.67 -4.04
N TYR A 71 -11.79 0.43 -3.70
CA TYR A 71 -12.04 -0.61 -4.68
C TYR A 71 -13.08 -1.58 -4.14
N LYS A 72 -13.82 -2.19 -5.05
CA LYS A 72 -14.88 -3.14 -4.74
C LYS A 72 -14.48 -4.53 -5.24
N THR A 73 -14.59 -5.52 -4.37
CA THR A 73 -14.47 -6.95 -4.71
C THR A 73 -15.82 -7.58 -4.46
N ASP A 74 -16.45 -8.18 -5.47
CA ASP A 74 -17.78 -8.83 -5.49
C ASP A 74 -18.87 -8.18 -4.61
N SER A 75 -18.78 -8.31 -3.29
CA SER A 75 -19.76 -7.82 -2.31
C SER A 75 -19.27 -6.77 -1.30
N LYS A 76 -17.98 -6.39 -1.31
CA LYS A 76 -17.42 -5.45 -0.31
C LYS A 76 -16.66 -4.31 -0.95
N VAL A 77 -16.99 -3.09 -0.52
CA VAL A 77 -16.21 -1.88 -0.84
C VAL A 77 -15.14 -1.71 0.22
N LYS A 78 -13.86 -1.69 -0.19
CA LYS A 78 -12.72 -1.42 0.66
C LYS A 78 -12.23 0.00 0.40
N GLN A 79 -12.23 0.81 1.46
CA GLN A 79 -11.70 2.16 1.41
C GLN A 79 -10.18 2.13 1.53
N LEU A 80 -9.49 2.88 0.69
CA LEU A 80 -8.06 3.08 0.82
C LEU A 80 -7.78 4.05 1.98
N PRO A 81 -6.67 3.88 2.71
CA PRO A 81 -6.26 4.86 3.69
C PRO A 81 -6.11 6.25 3.06
N PRO A 82 -6.35 7.32 3.83
CA PRO A 82 -6.18 8.68 3.34
C PRO A 82 -4.77 8.89 2.78
N LEU A 83 -4.68 9.74 1.74
CA LEU A 83 -3.46 10.07 0.99
C LEU A 83 -3.01 9.02 -0.04
N ILE A 84 -3.61 7.83 -0.08
CA ILE A 84 -3.35 6.83 -1.13
C ILE A 84 -4.46 6.92 -2.18
N THR A 85 -4.07 7.14 -3.43
CA THR A 85 -5.01 7.23 -4.54
C THR A 85 -4.61 6.32 -5.70
N ILE A 86 -5.60 5.91 -6.48
CA ILE A 86 -5.43 5.15 -7.71
C ILE A 86 -5.50 6.12 -8.88
N GLN A 87 -4.47 6.15 -9.72
CA GLN A 87 -4.51 6.88 -10.98
C GLN A 87 -5.18 6.00 -12.04
N ASN A 88 -6.08 6.60 -12.82
CA ASN A 88 -6.86 5.94 -13.87
C ASN A 88 -7.56 4.67 -13.35
N PRO A 89 -8.56 4.82 -12.47
CA PRO A 89 -9.35 3.67 -11.99
C PRO A 89 -9.89 2.86 -13.18
N GLN A 90 -9.69 1.54 -13.13
CA GLN A 90 -10.14 0.59 -14.15
C GLN A 90 -10.81 -0.59 -13.46
N THR A 91 -11.62 -1.33 -14.21
CA THR A 91 -12.19 -2.60 -13.75
C THR A 91 -11.32 -3.75 -14.25
N ILE A 92 -10.84 -4.58 -13.32
CA ILE A 92 -10.12 -5.81 -13.65
C ILE A 92 -11.09 -6.98 -13.51
N ARG A 93 -11.22 -7.80 -14.55
CA ARG A 93 -12.05 -9.01 -14.53
C ARG A 93 -11.23 -10.21 -14.93
N PHE A 94 -11.16 -11.21 -14.05
CA PHE A 94 -10.56 -12.51 -14.34
C PHE A 94 -11.63 -13.47 -14.83
N ALA A 95 -11.36 -14.17 -15.93
CA ALA A 95 -12.19 -15.26 -16.40
C ALA A 95 -11.88 -16.57 -15.63
N SER A 96 -12.69 -17.60 -15.87
CA SER A 96 -12.51 -18.94 -15.28
C SER A 96 -11.18 -19.63 -15.64
N SER A 97 -10.50 -19.14 -16.68
CA SER A 97 -9.15 -19.58 -17.04
C SER A 97 -8.04 -18.95 -16.19
N GLY A 98 -8.37 -17.99 -15.32
CA GLY A 98 -7.40 -17.18 -14.56
C GLY A 98 -6.77 -16.04 -15.38
N ASN A 99 -7.06 -15.97 -16.67
CA ASN A 99 -6.63 -14.86 -17.52
C ASN A 99 -7.58 -13.68 -17.35
N PRO A 100 -7.08 -12.43 -17.44
CA PRO A 100 -7.92 -11.25 -17.39
C PRO A 100 -8.71 -11.03 -18.68
N CYS A 101 -8.60 -11.86 -19.72
CA CYS A 101 -9.39 -11.75 -20.96
C CYS A 101 -10.78 -12.40 -20.75
N PRO A 102 -11.92 -11.77 -21.12
CA PRO A 102 -12.11 -10.54 -21.90
C PRO A 102 -12.24 -9.23 -21.07
N GLY A 103 -11.69 -9.18 -19.86
CA GLY A 103 -11.53 -7.96 -19.07
C GLY A 103 -10.25 -7.16 -19.40
N TYR A 104 -10.01 -6.09 -18.61
CA TYR A 104 -8.82 -5.24 -18.76
C TYR A 104 -7.57 -5.92 -18.21
N PHE A 105 -6.48 -5.87 -18.99
CA PHE A 105 -5.12 -6.13 -18.56
C PHE A 105 -4.31 -4.85 -18.74
N GLY A 106 -3.39 -4.57 -17.82
CA GLY A 106 -2.67 -3.30 -17.83
C GLY A 106 -2.02 -2.97 -16.49
N THR A 107 -1.82 -1.67 -16.25
CA THR A 107 -1.09 -1.18 -15.07
C THR A 107 -2.01 -0.33 -14.20
N ILE A 108 -2.14 -0.70 -12.93
CA ILE A 108 -2.77 0.12 -11.90
C ILE A 108 -1.67 0.90 -11.21
N ILE A 109 -1.82 2.22 -11.13
CA ILE A 109 -0.82 3.09 -10.50
C ILE A 109 -1.37 3.60 -9.18
N LEU A 110 -0.71 3.22 -8.09
CA LEU A 110 -0.97 3.74 -6.75
C LEU A 110 -0.06 4.92 -6.49
N THR A 111 -0.60 5.99 -5.90
CA THR A 111 0.16 7.19 -5.54
C THR A 111 -0.01 7.51 -4.07
N LEU A 112 1.10 7.84 -3.41
CA LEU A 112 1.14 8.42 -2.07
C LEU A 112 2.12 9.59 -2.09
N LYS A 113 1.60 10.83 -2.06
CA LYS A 113 2.41 12.06 -2.14
C LYS A 113 3.36 12.02 -3.35
N LYS A 114 4.66 11.76 -3.14
CA LYS A 114 5.71 11.65 -4.19
C LYS A 114 6.08 10.20 -4.56
N GLN A 115 5.51 9.21 -3.86
CA GLN A 115 5.79 7.80 -4.10
C GLN A 115 4.72 7.20 -5.00
N THR A 116 5.16 6.31 -5.88
CA THR A 116 4.28 5.57 -6.78
C THR A 116 4.60 4.08 -6.70
N ALA A 117 3.58 3.25 -6.89
CA ALA A 117 3.73 1.81 -7.07
C ALA A 117 2.87 1.39 -8.25
N LYS A 118 3.42 0.53 -9.10
CA LYS A 118 2.77 0.04 -10.32
C LYS A 118 2.43 -1.43 -10.12
N ILE A 119 1.14 -1.76 -10.17
CA ILE A 119 0.66 -3.13 -10.18
C ILE A 119 0.38 -3.49 -11.64
N ILE A 120 1.16 -4.41 -12.20
CA ILE A 120 1.06 -4.81 -13.60
C ILE A 120 0.41 -6.18 -13.68
N ILE A 121 -0.61 -6.26 -14.52
CA ILE A 121 -1.39 -7.48 -14.79
C ILE A 121 -1.19 -7.84 -16.26
N SER A 122 -0.55 -8.98 -16.53
CA SER A 122 -0.34 -9.44 -17.90
C SER A 122 -1.63 -10.03 -18.49
N SER A 123 -1.71 -10.09 -19.82
CA SER A 123 -2.81 -10.74 -20.55
C SER A 123 -3.01 -12.23 -20.21
N PHE A 124 -1.99 -12.87 -19.64
CA PHE A 124 -2.00 -14.27 -19.19
C PHE A 124 -2.14 -14.40 -17.66
N GLY A 125 -2.59 -13.35 -16.96
CA GLY A 125 -2.92 -13.41 -15.54
C GLY A 125 -1.75 -13.30 -14.56
N ARG A 126 -0.55 -12.94 -15.01
CA ARG A 126 0.58 -12.69 -14.08
C ARG A 126 0.41 -11.33 -13.40
N ILE A 127 0.44 -11.30 -12.07
CA ILE A 127 0.34 -10.08 -11.26
C ILE A 127 1.70 -9.78 -10.59
N ARG A 128 2.27 -8.61 -10.87
CA ARG A 128 3.56 -8.13 -10.29
C ARG A 128 3.46 -6.69 -9.78
N VAL A 129 4.37 -6.32 -8.89
CA VAL A 129 4.51 -4.96 -8.34
C VAL A 129 5.87 -4.40 -8.73
N GLU A 130 5.89 -3.16 -9.21
CA GLU A 130 7.08 -2.35 -9.51
C GLU A 130 7.05 -1.03 -8.72
#